data_AF-T1HND4-F1
#
_entry.id   AF-T1HND4-F1
#
_cell.length_a   1.000
_cell.length_b   1.000
_cell.length_c   1.000
_cell.angle_alpha   90.00
_cell.angle_beta   90.00
_cell.angle_gamma   90.00
#
_symmetry.space_group_name_H-M   'P 1'
#
loop_
_entity.id
_entity.type
_entity.pdbx_description
1 polymer ?
#
loop_
_entity_poly.entity_id
_entity_poly.type
_entity_poly.pdbx_seq_one_letter_code
_entity_poly.pdbx_strand_id
1 'polypeptide(L)'
;MFLFHVKHKVMDSLNEVIDNLENDERLLKILKSVASNHKKRNIKKEEFVTLGKVVLETLRRALGTAMNPEVEDAWTKVIDCAMSAIGKVTG
;
A
#
# COMPACT_ATOMS: atom_id res chain seq x y z
N MET A 1 -13.49 11.11 10.11
CA MET A 1 -14.15 10.07 9.30
C MET A 1 -13.35 9.70 8.05
N PHE A 2 -13.18 10.56 7.03
CA PHE A 2 -12.31 10.26 5.88
C PHE A 2 -10.84 10.69 6.09
N LEU A 3 -10.60 11.96 6.40
CA LEU A 3 -9.24 12.50 6.53
C LEU A 3 -8.40 11.76 7.58
N PHE A 4 -9.03 11.32 8.67
CA PHE A 4 -8.37 10.51 9.69
C PHE A 4 -7.91 9.15 9.15
N HIS A 5 -8.74 8.49 8.31
CA HIS A 5 -8.36 7.22 7.70
C HIS A 5 -7.14 7.41 6.79
N VAL A 6 -7.15 8.44 5.95
CA VAL A 6 -6.02 8.71 5.05
C VAL A 6 -4.77 9.08 5.86
N LYS A 7 -4.84 10.12 6.71
CA LYS A 7 -3.65 10.68 7.39
C LYS A 7 -3.00 9.73 8.38
N HIS A 8 -3.78 8.91 9.07
CA HIS A 8 -3.26 8.02 10.10
C HIS A 8 -3.32 6.57 9.62
N LYS A 9 -4.48 6.03 9.30
CA LYS A 9 -4.57 4.59 9.02
C LYS A 9 -3.83 4.14 7.76
N VAL A 10 -3.98 4.85 6.65
CA VAL A 10 -3.29 4.49 5.39
C VAL A 10 -1.80 4.77 5.50
N MET A 11 -1.40 5.97 5.91
CA MET A 11 0.02 6.33 6.00
C MET A 11 0.77 5.48 7.03
N ASP A 12 0.18 5.22 8.21
CA ASP A 12 0.81 4.37 9.22
C ASP A 12 0.97 2.93 8.69
N SER A 13 -0.02 2.39 7.98
CA SER A 13 0.08 1.05 7.39
C SER A 13 1.15 0.96 6.30
N LEU A 14 1.31 2.02 5.49
CA LEU A 14 2.39 2.10 4.50
C LEU A 14 3.77 2.16 5.17
N ASN A 15 3.91 2.96 6.24
CA ASN A 15 5.14 3.00 7.04
C ASN A 15 5.44 1.63 7.64
N GLU A 16 4.44 0.95 8.22
CA GLU A 16 4.63 -0.41 8.76
C GLU A 16 5.11 -1.40 7.69
N VAL A 17 4.63 -1.29 6.45
CA VAL A 17 5.12 -2.11 5.33
C VAL A 17 6.59 -1.80 5.02
N ILE A 18 6.96 -0.52 4.92
CA ILE A 18 8.32 -0.08 4.61
C ILE A 18 9.31 -0.49 5.71
N ASP A 19 8.95 -0.27 6.96
CA ASP A 19 9.79 -0.59 8.13
C ASP A 19 10.04 -2.10 8.30
N ASN A 20 9.25 -2.95 7.62
CA ASN A 20 9.29 -4.41 7.76
C ASN A 20 9.55 -5.14 6.44
N LEU A 21 10.13 -4.48 5.42
CA LEU A 21 10.44 -5.13 4.13
C LEU A 21 11.39 -6.33 4.26
N GLU A 22 12.22 -6.36 5.29
CA GLU A 22 13.16 -7.46 5.58
C GLU A 22 12.61 -8.48 6.58
N ASN A 23 11.37 -8.32 7.04
CA ASN A 23 10.72 -9.21 8.01
C ASN A 23 9.44 -9.81 7.42
N ASP A 24 9.59 -10.88 6.66
CA ASP A 24 8.52 -11.57 5.93
C ASP A 24 7.33 -11.96 6.83
N GLU A 25 7.60 -12.47 8.04
CA GLU A 25 6.54 -12.88 8.96
C GLU A 25 5.70 -11.68 9.42
N ARG A 26 6.37 -10.59 9.81
CA ARG A 26 5.69 -9.37 10.26
C ARG A 26 4.95 -8.70 9.10
N LEU A 27 5.57 -8.62 7.94
CA LEU A 27 4.98 -8.06 6.73
C LEU A 27 3.70 -8.82 6.34
N LEU A 28 3.74 -10.15 6.34
CA LEU A 28 2.57 -10.98 6.04
C LEU A 28 1.43 -10.74 7.03
N LYS A 29 1.74 -10.58 8.32
CA LYS A 29 0.75 -10.31 9.37
C LYS A 29 0.08 -8.94 9.19
N ILE A 30 0.86 -7.91 8.85
CA ILE A 30 0.35 -6.56 8.56
C ILE A 30 -0.61 -6.62 7.36
N LEU A 31 -0.15 -7.17 6.24
CA LEU A 31 -0.94 -7.23 4.99
C LEU A 31 -2.23 -8.05 5.17
N LYS A 32 -2.20 -9.18 5.86
CA LYS A 32 -3.41 -9.98 6.17
C LYS A 32 -4.40 -9.21 7.05
N SER A 33 -3.91 -8.45 8.03
CA SER A 33 -4.77 -7.64 8.89
C SER A 33 -5.49 -6.55 8.09
N VAL A 34 -4.75 -5.81 7.26
CA VAL A 34 -5.32 -4.80 6.35
C VAL A 34 -6.37 -5.44 5.45
N ALA A 35 -6.03 -6.56 4.81
CA ALA A 35 -6.92 -7.21 3.86
C ALA A 35 -8.19 -7.77 4.50
N SER A 36 -8.09 -8.43 5.67
CA SER A 36 -9.25 -8.94 6.40
C SER A 36 -10.22 -7.82 6.77
N ASN A 37 -9.69 -6.67 7.22
CA ASN A 37 -10.50 -5.52 7.60
C ASN A 37 -11.21 -4.89 6.40
N HIS A 38 -10.57 -4.82 5.24
CA HIS A 38 -11.18 -4.26 4.03
C HIS A 38 -12.16 -5.24 3.37
N LYS A 39 -11.89 -6.54 3.43
CA LYS A 39 -12.84 -7.58 2.99
C LYS A 39 -14.16 -7.51 3.76
N LYS A 40 -14.11 -7.35 5.08
CA LYS A 40 -15.31 -7.17 5.93
C LYS A 40 -16.17 -5.96 5.52
N ARG A 41 -15.60 -5.01 4.79
CA ARG A 41 -16.26 -3.80 4.30
C ARG A 41 -16.60 -3.88 2.81
N ASN A 42 -16.48 -5.07 2.20
CA ASN A 42 -16.78 -5.36 0.80
C ASN A 42 -15.95 -4.52 -0.20
N ILE A 43 -14.76 -4.09 0.19
CA ILE A 43 -13.80 -3.51 -0.75
C ILE A 43 -13.20 -4.64 -1.56
N LYS A 44 -13.16 -4.49 -2.89
CA LYS A 44 -12.62 -5.52 -3.80
C LYS A 44 -11.20 -5.22 -4.22
N LYS A 45 -10.60 -6.19 -4.90
CA LYS A 45 -9.24 -6.09 -5.43
C LYS A 45 -9.06 -4.91 -6.38
N GLU A 46 -10.05 -4.59 -7.21
CA GLU A 46 -9.96 -3.52 -8.21
C GLU A 46 -9.76 -2.14 -7.57
N GLU A 47 -10.36 -1.90 -6.41
CA GLU A 47 -10.17 -0.67 -5.62
C GLU A 47 -8.73 -0.56 -5.11
N PHE A 48 -8.10 -1.66 -4.70
CA PHE A 48 -6.69 -1.66 -4.29
C PHE A 48 -5.73 -1.45 -5.46
N VAL A 49 -6.01 -2.03 -6.63
CA VAL A 49 -5.24 -1.77 -7.86
C VAL A 49 -5.34 -0.29 -8.25
N THR A 50 -6.54 0.28 -8.14
CA THR A 50 -6.74 1.72 -8.39
C THR A 50 -5.98 2.56 -7.38
N LEU A 51 -6.05 2.21 -6.10
CA LEU A 51 -5.36 2.92 -5.03
C LEU A 51 -3.84 2.89 -5.24
N GLY A 52 -3.25 1.75 -5.59
CA GLY A 52 -1.81 1.63 -5.85
C GLY A 52 -1.32 2.63 -6.89
N LYS A 53 -2.06 2.77 -8.01
CA LYS A 53 -1.75 3.75 -9.05
C LYS A 53 -1.77 5.19 -8.52
N VAL A 54 -2.78 5.52 -7.72
CA VAL A 54 -2.92 6.86 -7.12
C VAL A 54 -1.79 7.14 -6.12
N VAL A 55 -1.38 6.14 -5.33
CA VAL A 55 -0.24 6.27 -4.39
C VAL A 55 1.05 6.53 -5.16
N LEU A 56 1.35 5.75 -6.19
CA LEU A 56 2.56 5.94 -7.01
C LEU A 56 2.59 7.30 -7.69
N GLU A 57 1.47 7.74 -8.27
CA GLU A 57 1.38 9.08 -8.87
C GLU A 57 1.54 10.19 -7.83
N THR A 58 1.01 10.00 -6.63
CA THR A 58 1.19 10.96 -5.52
C THR A 58 2.66 11.05 -5.11
N LEU A 59 3.36 9.93 -5.00
CA LEU A 59 4.79 9.89 -4.71
C LEU A 59 5.60 10.56 -5.82
N ARG A 60 5.25 10.31 -7.10
CA ARG A 60 5.90 10.94 -8.26
C ARG A 60 5.83 12.47 -8.16
N ARG A 61 4.65 13.01 -7.85
CA ARG A 61 4.45 14.45 -7.67
C ARG A 61 5.18 15.00 -6.44
N ALA A 62 5.15 14.28 -5.33
CA ALA A 62 5.75 14.72 -4.07
C ALA A 62 7.29 14.74 -4.13
N LEU A 63 7.89 13.75 -4.80
CA LEU A 63 9.35 13.62 -4.91
C LEU A 63 9.92 14.42 -6.09
N GLY A 64 9.12 14.70 -7.13
CA GLY A 64 9.55 15.49 -8.28
C GLY A 64 10.82 14.92 -8.92
N THR A 65 11.89 15.71 -8.95
CA THR A 65 13.18 15.30 -9.52
C THR A 65 13.92 14.23 -8.72
N ALA A 66 13.56 14.01 -7.44
CA ALA A 66 14.11 12.91 -6.65
C ALA A 66 13.51 11.55 -7.04
N MET A 67 12.41 11.52 -7.79
CA MET A 67 11.86 10.30 -8.38
C MET A 67 12.67 9.90 -9.63
N ASN A 68 13.88 9.39 -9.41
CA ASN A 68 14.68 8.81 -10.47
C ASN A 68 14.17 7.39 -10.83
N PRO A 69 14.63 6.78 -11.94
CA PRO A 69 14.11 5.48 -12.38
C PRO A 69 14.27 4.34 -11.38
N GLU A 70 15.37 4.32 -10.60
CA GLU A 70 15.61 3.31 -9.58
C GLU A 70 14.65 3.48 -8.38
N VAL A 71 14.44 4.72 -7.95
CA VAL A 71 13.49 5.06 -6.87
C VAL A 71 12.06 4.72 -7.30
N GLU A 72 11.69 5.02 -8.54
CA GLU A 72 10.38 4.69 -9.09
C GLU A 72 10.14 3.17 -9.15
N ASP A 73 11.12 2.41 -9.62
CA ASP A 73 11.04 0.94 -9.66
C ASP A 73 10.92 0.34 -8.25
N ALA A 74 11.70 0.85 -7.29
CA ALA A 74 11.63 0.41 -5.90
C ALA A 74 10.24 0.65 -5.28
N TRP A 75 9.69 1.86 -5.42
CA TRP A 75 8.34 2.17 -4.93
C TRP A 75 7.27 1.35 -5.63
N THR A 76 7.39 1.17 -6.96
CA THR A 76 6.44 0.37 -7.74
C THR A 76 6.39 -1.06 -7.22
N LYS A 77 7.55 -1.70 -7.00
CA LYS A 77 7.62 -3.06 -6.45
C LYS A 77 6.96 -3.18 -5.08
N VAL A 78 7.25 -2.25 -4.17
CA VAL A 78 6.68 -2.28 -2.80
C VAL A 78 5.16 -2.10 -2.84
N ILE A 79 4.66 -1.09 -3.57
CA ILE A 79 3.23 -0.80 -3.65
C ILE A 79 2.49 -1.93 -4.37
N ASP A 80 2.99 -2.42 -5.51
CA ASP A 80 2.35 -3.51 -6.24
C ASP A 80 2.31 -4.79 -5.42
N CYS A 81 3.40 -5.12 -4.71
CA CYS A 81 3.44 -6.26 -3.80
C CYS A 81 2.36 -6.15 -2.72
N ALA A 82 2.29 -5.01 -2.02
CA ALA A 82 1.31 -4.78 -0.96
C ALA A 82 -0.14 -4.84 -1.48
N MET A 83 -0.44 -4.11 -2.56
CA MET A 83 -1.79 -4.05 -3.14
C MET A 83 -2.22 -5.40 -3.70
N SER A 84 -1.32 -6.15 -4.34
CA SER A 84 -1.58 -7.50 -4.84
C SER A 84 -1.84 -8.49 -3.71
N ALA A 85 -1.02 -8.45 -2.65
CA ALA A 85 -1.17 -9.32 -1.48
C ALA A 85 -2.52 -9.09 -0.78
N ILE A 86 -2.90 -7.82 -0.60
CA ILE A 86 -4.20 -7.46 -0.03
C ILE A 86 -5.35 -7.87 -0.96
N GLY A 87 -5.22 -7.55 -2.25
CA GLY A 87 -6.21 -7.83 -3.29
C GLY A 87 -6.58 -9.31 -3.39
N LYS A 88 -5.61 -10.22 -3.25
CA LYS A 88 -5.84 -11.68 -3.24
C LYS A 88 -6.82 -12.13 -2.15
N VAL A 89 -6.87 -11.43 -1.01
CA VAL A 89 -7.73 -11.80 0.12
C VAL A 89 -9.12 -11.17 -0.01
N THR A 90 -9.20 -9.94 -0.52
CA THR A 90 -10.47 -9.21 -0.68
C THR A 90 -11.36 -9.78 -1.77
N GLY A 91 -10.79 -10.49 -2.74
CA GLY A 91 -11.50 -11.00 -3.93
C GLY A 91 -11.22 -10.08 -5.10
#